data_AF-A0A086PE75-F1
#
_entry.id   AF-A0A086PE75-F1
#
_cell.length_a   1.000
_cell.length_b   1.000
_cell.length_c   1.000
_cell.angle_alpha   90.00
_cell.angle_beta   90.00
_cell.angle_gamma   90.00
#
_symmetry.space_group_name_H-M   'P 1'
#
loop_
_entity.id
_entity.type
_entity.pdbx_description
1 polymer ?
#
loop_
_entity_poly.entity_id
_entity_poly.type
_entity_poly.pdbx_seq_one_letter_code
_entity_poly.pdbx_strand_id
1 'polypeptide(L)'
;MPEPTPAQLHQFAQDERARRKAAFKAAGQGLSDRAQQDDIIWSNIEQMAGREAGDAVCLKRQPWYWTTPERIIMARSAWATACKAETSLDASIEANAAKITALWQLYRWLKPVGWSPYINREAT
;
A
#
# COMPACT_ATOMS: atom_id res chain seq x y z
N MET A 1 8.47 -14.85 -9.51
CA MET A 1 8.93 -14.30 -8.21
C MET A 1 8.24 -15.07 -7.11
N PRO A 2 8.94 -15.45 -6.04
CA PRO A 2 8.31 -16.09 -4.88
C PRO A 2 7.25 -15.15 -4.27
N GLU A 3 6.23 -15.73 -3.65
CA GLU A 3 5.25 -14.97 -2.88
C GLU A 3 5.93 -14.35 -1.65
N PRO A 4 5.68 -13.06 -1.35
CA PRO A 4 6.26 -12.41 -0.18
C PRO A 4 5.65 -13.01 1.10
N THR A 5 6.46 -13.10 2.15
CA THR A 5 5.96 -13.45 3.48
C THR A 5 5.13 -12.32 4.07
N PRO A 6 4.24 -12.59 5.05
CA PRO A 6 3.53 -11.53 5.77
C PRO A 6 4.44 -10.46 6.36
N ALA A 7 5.59 -10.85 6.92
CA ALA A 7 6.58 -9.91 7.45
C ALA A 7 7.16 -8.99 6.36
N GLN A 8 7.43 -9.52 5.16
CA GLN A 8 7.87 -8.71 4.02
C GLN A 8 6.79 -7.72 3.58
N LEU A 9 5.54 -8.16 3.48
CA LEU A 9 4.41 -7.27 3.16
C LEU A 9 4.28 -6.13 4.18
N HIS A 10 4.42 -6.43 5.47
CA HIS A 10 4.38 -5.43 6.52
C HIS A 10 5.52 -4.41 6.35
N GLN A 11 6.76 -4.87 6.14
CA GLN A 11 7.90 -3.99 5.90
C GLN A 11 7.69 -3.09 4.68
N PHE A 12 7.21 -3.64 3.56
CA PHE A 12 6.93 -2.87 2.34
C PHE A 12 5.92 -1.75 2.59
N ALA A 13 4.89 -2.01 3.39
CA ALA A 13 3.88 -1.02 3.73
C ALA A 13 4.43 0.08 4.66
N GLN A 14 5.25 -0.28 5.65
CA GLN A 14 5.92 0.66 6.55
C GLN A 14 6.85 1.60 5.80
N ASP A 15 7.70 1.05 4.92
CA ASP A 15 8.67 1.82 4.15
C ASP A 15 7.97 2.84 3.23
N GLU A 16 6.92 2.41 2.52
CA GLU A 16 6.20 3.29 1.62
C GLU A 16 5.41 4.36 2.37
N ARG A 17 4.80 4.03 3.52
CA ARG A 17 4.14 5.03 4.37
C ARG A 17 5.13 6.07 4.89
N ALA A 18 6.29 5.63 5.40
CA ALA A 18 7.35 6.52 5.88
C ALA A 18 7.84 7.46 4.77
N ARG A 19 8.06 6.92 3.56
CA ARG A 19 8.47 7.69 2.39
C ARG A 19 7.43 8.76 2.01
N ARG A 20 6.15 8.43 2.04
CA ARG A 20 5.07 9.37 1.70
C ARG A 20 4.97 10.50 2.71
N LYS A 21 5.04 10.18 4.02
CA LYS A 21 5.11 11.20 5.08
C LYS A 21 6.28 12.15 4.86
N ALA A 22 7.46 11.61 4.56
CA ALA A 22 8.64 12.43 4.27
C ALA A 22 8.44 13.32 3.02
N ALA A 23 7.87 12.76 1.95
CA ALA A 23 7.60 13.50 0.72
C ALA A 23 6.60 14.66 0.93
N PHE A 24 5.49 14.43 1.65
CA PHE A 24 4.53 15.49 1.96
C PHE A 24 5.13 16.56 2.86
N LYS A 25 5.95 16.17 3.85
CA LYS A 25 6.68 17.12 4.69
C LYS A 25 7.63 17.99 3.87
N ALA A 26 8.41 17.39 2.97
CA ALA A 26 9.32 18.10 2.08
C ALA A 26 8.60 19.05 1.11
N ALA A 27 7.39 18.69 0.66
CA ALA A 27 6.54 19.53 -0.17
C ALA A 27 5.78 20.63 0.59
N GLY A 28 5.93 20.74 1.92
CA GLY A 28 5.16 21.67 2.74
C GLY A 28 3.67 21.33 2.86
N GLN A 29 3.27 20.12 2.48
CA GLN A 29 1.87 19.67 2.40
C GLN A 29 1.50 18.62 3.46
N GLY A 30 2.36 18.42 4.46
CA GLY A 30 2.21 17.36 5.48
C GLY A 30 0.89 17.36 6.25
N LEU A 31 0.18 18.48 6.30
CA LEU A 31 -1.11 18.64 6.98
C LEU A 31 -2.30 18.83 6.04
N SER A 32 -2.09 18.77 4.72
CA SER A 32 -3.20 18.90 3.76
C SER A 32 -4.18 17.72 3.86
N ASP A 33 -5.46 17.94 3.57
CA ASP A 33 -6.49 16.89 3.59
C ASP A 33 -6.09 15.70 2.72
N ARG A 34 -5.49 15.97 1.56
CA ARG A 34 -4.96 14.93 0.67
C ARG A 34 -3.84 14.10 1.34
N ALA A 35 -2.92 14.75 2.04
CA ALA A 35 -1.84 14.05 2.74
C ALA A 35 -2.39 13.21 3.90
N GLN A 36 -3.39 13.74 4.63
CA GLN A 36 -4.07 13.01 5.70
C GLN A 36 -4.82 11.79 5.17
N GLN A 37 -5.58 11.95 4.08
CA GLN A 37 -6.32 10.85 3.46
C GLN A 37 -5.38 9.75 2.94
N ASP A 38 -4.28 10.12 2.29
CA ASP A 38 -3.28 9.15 1.83
C ASP A 38 -2.61 8.44 3.02
N ASP A 39 -2.26 9.16 4.10
CA ASP A 39 -1.71 8.52 5.31
C ASP A 39 -2.68 7.55 5.98
N ILE A 40 -3.99 7.86 6.00
CA ILE A 40 -5.01 6.95 6.55
C ILE A 40 -5.03 5.65 5.74
N ILE A 41 -5.05 5.73 4.41
CA ILE A 41 -5.06 4.54 3.55
C ILE A 41 -3.79 3.71 3.78
N TRP A 42 -2.62 4.34 3.81
CA TRP A 42 -1.35 3.62 4.01
C TRP A 42 -1.17 3.10 5.44
N SER A 43 -1.72 3.79 6.44
CA SER A 43 -1.82 3.27 7.81
C SER A 43 -2.67 2.01 7.88
N ASN A 44 -3.77 1.93 7.11
CA ASN A 44 -4.62 0.74 7.07
C ASN A 44 -3.91 -0.43 6.38
N ILE A 45 -3.19 -0.17 5.27
CA ILE A 45 -2.38 -1.18 4.59
C ILE A 45 -1.31 -1.73 5.53
N GLU A 46 -0.55 -0.85 6.19
CA GLU A 46 0.47 -1.20 7.18
C GLU A 46 -0.12 -2.07 8.30
N GLN A 47 -1.23 -1.64 8.88
CA GLN A 47 -1.87 -2.35 9.98
C GLN A 47 -2.43 -3.72 9.56
N MET A 48 -3.02 -3.83 8.37
CA MET A 48 -3.50 -5.10 7.84
C MET A 48 -2.35 -6.08 7.64
N ALA A 49 -1.25 -5.63 7.03
CA ALA A 49 -0.08 -6.45 6.79
C ALA A 49 0.62 -6.84 8.11
N GLY A 50 0.72 -5.90 9.05
CA GLY A 50 1.27 -6.15 10.39
C GLY A 50 0.46 -7.17 11.18
N ARG A 51 -0.88 -7.18 11.05
CA ARG A 51 -1.72 -8.22 11.67
C ARG A 51 -1.43 -9.62 11.11
N GLU A 52 -1.34 -9.76 9.78
CA GLU A 52 -0.96 -11.04 9.15
C GLU A 52 0.45 -11.47 9.56
N ALA A 53 1.35 -10.51 9.79
CA ALA A 53 2.70 -10.76 10.27
C ALA A 53 2.80 -11.06 11.78
N GLY A 54 1.70 -10.95 12.53
CA GLY A 54 1.70 -11.11 13.99
C GLY A 54 2.39 -9.96 14.74
N ASP A 55 2.49 -8.77 14.15
CA ASP A 55 3.11 -7.60 14.78
C ASP A 55 2.32 -7.16 16.03
N ALA A 56 3.01 -7.10 17.17
CA ALA A 56 2.38 -6.84 18.47
C ALA A 56 1.72 -5.46 18.57
N VAL A 57 2.20 -4.46 17.82
CA VAL A 57 1.61 -3.12 17.81
C VAL A 57 0.34 -3.13 16.97
N CYS A 58 0.38 -3.73 15.78
CA CYS A 58 -0.77 -3.82 14.87
C CYS A 58 -1.90 -4.67 15.45
N LEU A 59 -1.58 -5.74 16.17
CA LEU A 59 -2.56 -6.59 16.86
C LEU A 59 -3.36 -5.83 17.92
N LYS A 60 -2.79 -4.80 18.56
CA LYS A 60 -3.48 -4.00 19.59
C LYS A 60 -4.35 -2.88 19.00
N ARG A 61 -4.18 -2.54 17.73
CA ARG A 61 -4.85 -1.40 17.08
C ARG A 61 -6.19 -1.81 16.45
N GLN A 62 -7.14 -0.87 16.44
CA GLN A 62 -8.36 -0.91 15.63
C GLN A 62 -8.08 -0.28 14.25
N PRO A 63 -8.73 -0.72 13.15
CA PRO A 63 -9.71 -1.81 13.07
C PRO A 63 -9.07 -3.21 13.09
N TRP A 64 -9.88 -4.24 13.38
CA TRP A 64 -9.49 -5.66 13.33
C TRP A 64 -9.77 -6.34 12.00
N TYR A 65 -10.67 -5.76 11.19
CA TYR A 65 -11.08 -6.28 9.91
C TYR A 65 -11.28 -5.14 8.91
N TRP A 66 -11.20 -5.49 7.62
CA TRP A 66 -11.50 -4.59 6.52
C TRP A 66 -12.52 -5.23 5.61
N THR A 67 -13.58 -4.49 5.32
CA THR A 67 -14.60 -4.86 4.35
C THR A 67 -14.01 -4.92 2.94
N THR A 68 -14.70 -5.61 2.03
CA THR A 68 -14.28 -5.69 0.61
C THR A 68 -14.10 -4.30 -0.03
N PRO A 69 -15.01 -3.32 0.15
CA PRO A 69 -14.79 -1.96 -0.37
C PRO A 69 -13.53 -1.29 0.16
N GLU A 70 -13.22 -1.42 1.46
CA GLU A 70 -12.01 -0.84 2.05
C GLU A 70 -10.74 -1.48 1.47
N ARG A 71 -10.74 -2.81 1.31
CA ARG A 71 -9.66 -3.52 0.63
C ARG A 71 -9.48 -3.07 -0.82
N ILE A 72 -10.57 -2.78 -1.53
CA ILE A 72 -10.49 -2.22 -2.90
C ILE A 72 -9.84 -0.84 -2.89
N ILE A 73 -10.18 0.04 -1.95
CA ILE A 73 -9.56 1.38 -1.83
C ILE A 73 -8.05 1.24 -1.59
N MET A 74 -7.67 0.37 -0.65
CA MET A 74 -6.27 0.08 -0.35
C MET A 74 -5.54 -0.49 -1.59
N ALA A 75 -6.13 -1.47 -2.27
CA ALA A 75 -5.56 -2.08 -3.47
C ALA A 75 -5.42 -1.07 -4.62
N ARG A 76 -6.40 -0.20 -4.85
CA ARG A 76 -6.31 0.89 -5.84
C ARG A 76 -5.16 1.86 -5.52
N SER A 77 -4.98 2.22 -4.25
CA SER A 77 -3.89 3.10 -3.82
C SER A 77 -2.51 2.46 -4.05
N ALA A 78 -2.34 1.19 -3.67
CA ALA A 78 -1.12 0.43 -3.92
C ALA A 78 -0.84 0.29 -5.42
N TRP A 79 -1.87 -0.03 -6.23
CA TRP A 79 -1.76 -0.10 -7.68
C TRP A 79 -1.31 1.22 -8.32
N ALA A 80 -1.99 2.32 -8.01
CA ALA A 80 -1.65 3.64 -8.56
C ALA A 80 -0.22 4.06 -8.18
N THR A 81 0.21 3.68 -6.97
CA THR A 81 1.58 3.90 -6.51
C THR A 81 2.60 3.06 -7.28
N ALA A 82 2.31 1.77 -7.49
CA ALA A 82 3.15 0.88 -8.28
C ALA A 82 3.32 1.40 -9.71
N CYS A 83 2.22 1.76 -10.39
CA CYS A 83 2.25 2.34 -11.73
C CYS A 83 3.07 3.63 -11.79
N LYS A 84 2.91 4.53 -10.81
CA LYS A 84 3.70 5.76 -10.74
C LYS A 84 5.19 5.46 -10.54
N ALA A 85 5.53 4.51 -9.67
CA ALA A 85 6.92 4.14 -9.43
C ALA A 85 7.56 3.55 -10.69
N GLU A 86 6.84 2.70 -11.41
CA GLU A 86 7.29 2.09 -12.66
C GLU A 86 7.56 3.11 -13.77
N THR A 87 6.77 4.18 -13.87
CA THR A 87 6.99 5.23 -14.88
C THR A 87 7.99 6.30 -14.46
N SER A 88 8.19 6.50 -13.15
CA SER A 88 8.99 7.62 -12.62
C SER A 88 10.38 7.21 -12.13
N LEU A 89 10.65 5.91 -11.95
CA LEU A 89 11.92 5.43 -11.43
C LEU A 89 12.68 4.62 -12.48
N ASP A 90 13.99 4.80 -12.53
CA ASP A 90 14.87 3.97 -13.34
C ASP A 90 15.02 2.58 -12.69
N ALA A 91 14.45 1.56 -13.34
CA ALA A 91 14.47 0.18 -12.88
C ALA A 91 15.82 -0.53 -13.08
N SER A 92 16.80 0.09 -13.77
CA SER A 92 18.18 -0.41 -13.79
C SER A 92 18.88 -0.24 -12.43
N ILE A 93 18.37 0.66 -11.58
CA ILE A 93 18.82 0.84 -10.21
C ILE A 93 18.13 -0.20 -9.31
N GLU A 94 18.91 -1.08 -8.68
CA GLU A 94 18.42 -2.20 -7.88
C GLU A 94 17.40 -1.79 -6.81
N ALA A 95 17.67 -0.70 -6.07
CA ALA A 95 16.76 -0.20 -5.05
C ALA A 95 15.40 0.24 -5.62
N ASN A 96 15.38 0.82 -6.82
CA ASN A 96 14.14 1.21 -7.50
C ASN A 96 13.37 -0.02 -7.98
N ALA A 97 14.06 -1.00 -8.57
CA ALA A 97 13.45 -2.27 -9.00
C ALA A 97 12.83 -3.03 -7.81
N ALA A 98 13.54 -3.09 -6.68
CA ALA A 98 13.05 -3.70 -5.45
C ALA A 98 11.77 -2.99 -4.95
N LYS A 99 11.78 -1.65 -4.96
CA LYS A 99 10.59 -0.86 -4.59
C LYS A 99 9.40 -1.10 -5.51
N ILE A 100 9.61 -1.07 -6.82
CA ILE A 100 8.54 -1.34 -7.80
C ILE A 100 7.93 -2.73 -7.55
N THR A 101 8.80 -3.73 -7.34
CA THR A 101 8.39 -5.09 -7.02
C THR A 101 7.57 -5.18 -5.74
N ALA A 102 8.04 -4.54 -4.65
CA ALA A 102 7.34 -4.51 -3.37
C ALA A 102 5.94 -3.89 -3.49
N LEU A 103 5.81 -2.79 -4.23
CA LEU A 103 4.51 -2.13 -4.46
C LEU A 103 3.54 -3.03 -5.25
N TRP A 104 4.03 -3.72 -6.28
CA TRP A 104 3.22 -4.68 -7.04
C TRP A 104 2.80 -5.88 -6.20
N GLN A 105 3.67 -6.36 -5.31
CA GLN A 105 3.37 -7.43 -4.36
C GLN A 105 2.28 -7.01 -3.36
N LEU A 106 2.39 -5.81 -2.78
CA LEU A 106 1.35 -5.24 -1.90
C LEU A 106 0.00 -5.16 -2.62
N TYR A 107 -0.03 -4.62 -3.84
CA TYR A 107 -1.25 -4.56 -4.64
C TYR A 107 -1.89 -5.95 -4.84
N ARG A 108 -1.08 -6.95 -5.23
CA ARG A 108 -1.55 -8.31 -5.50
C ARG A 108 -2.11 -9.00 -4.26
N TRP A 109 -1.52 -8.75 -3.10
CA TRP A 109 -1.98 -9.27 -1.82
C TRP A 109 -3.26 -8.56 -1.33
N LEU A 110 -3.33 -7.23 -1.49
CA LEU A 110 -4.49 -6.44 -1.07
C LEU A 110 -5.76 -6.75 -1.89
N LYS A 111 -5.60 -6.94 -3.21
CA LYS A 111 -6.75 -7.06 -4.11
C LYS A 111 -7.65 -8.24 -3.74
N PRO A 112 -8.98 -8.03 -3.63
CA PRO A 112 -9.92 -9.14 -3.53
C PRO A 112 -9.87 -10.04 -4.77
N VAL A 113 -10.15 -11.32 -4.60
CA VAL A 113 -10.29 -12.28 -5.70
C VAL A 113 -11.39 -11.78 -6.66
N GLY A 114 -11.11 -11.82 -7.97
CA GLY A 114 -12.04 -11.38 -9.01
C GLY A 114 -12.14 -9.85 -9.19
N TRP A 115 -11.43 -9.05 -8.38
CA TRP A 115 -11.35 -7.61 -8.58
C TRP A 115 -10.13 -7.21 -9.44
N SER A 116 -10.32 -6.21 -10.31
CA SER A 116 -9.29 -5.62 -11.16
C SER A 116 -9.47 -4.11 -11.23
N PRO A 117 -8.38 -3.30 -11.23
CA PRO A 117 -8.47 -1.86 -11.41
C PRO A 117 -8.97 -1.46 -12.82
N TYR A 118 -8.92 -2.38 -13.78
CA TYR A 118 -9.39 -2.18 -15.16
C TYR A 118 -10.85 -2.59 -15.37
N ILE A 119 -11.47 -3.27 -14.40
CA ILE A 119 -12.86 -3.69 -14.48
C ILE A 119 -13.66 -2.74 -13.58
N ASN A 120 -14.19 -1.67 -14.18
CA ASN A 120 -15.28 -0.92 -13.58
C ASN A 120 -16.54 -1.76 -13.72
N ARG A 121 -16.92 -2.50 -12.67
CA ARG A 121 -18.31 -2.95 -12.52
C ARG A 121 -19.14 -1.73 -12.14
N GLU A 122 -19.37 -0.84 -13.09
CA GLU A 122 -20.50 0.07 -12.99
C GLU A 122 -21.77 -0.72 -13.35
N ALA A 123 -22.75 -0.66 -12.45
CA ALA A 123 -24.16 -1.01 -12.63
C ALA A 123 -24.53 -2.45 -13.04
N THR A 124 -24.88 -3.25 -12.02
CA THR A 124 -26.19 -3.95 -12.01
C THR A 124 -26.85 -3.68 -10.69
#